data_AF-A0A662WFL8-F1
#
_entry.id   AF-A0A662WFL8-F1
#
_cell.length_a   1.000
_cell.length_b   1.000
_cell.length_c   1.000
_cell.angle_alpha   90.00
_cell.angle_beta   90.00
_cell.angle_gamma   90.00
#
_symmetry.space_group_name_H-M   'P 1'
#
loop_
_entity.id
_entity.type
_entity.pdbx_description
1 polymer ?
#
loop_
_entity_poly.entity_id
_entity_poly.type
_entity_poly.pdbx_seq_one_letter_code
_entity_poly.pdbx_strand_id
1 'polypeptide(L)'
;IVTIVHYGYKVQVDNANLWPLQNFVEISLLIVVAMLAVYAFTMVERKTRRQTTAFSSVANTLETPRGLQSFSSDVHTFRDLIAEYHVVVGQRANMLELMQKMYSDHQRFVATHPKATELGNSTVGLFISGPDELKQATENAITNIGVSHFDVFEEEFEL
;
A
#
# COMPACT_ATOMS: atom_id res chain seq x y z
N ILE A 1 -30.55 18.99 -35.20
CA ILE A 1 -30.24 17.71 -35.89
C ILE A 1 -29.91 16.72 -34.80
N VAL A 2 -30.81 15.79 -34.50
CA VAL A 2 -30.61 14.75 -33.48
C VAL A 2 -30.23 13.48 -34.23
N THR A 3 -28.95 13.13 -34.20
CA THR A 3 -28.44 11.88 -34.76
C THR A 3 -28.80 10.73 -33.84
N ILE A 4 -29.88 10.03 -34.17
CA ILE A 4 -30.27 8.77 -33.54
C ILE A 4 -29.35 7.69 -34.11
N VAL A 5 -28.44 7.18 -33.28
CA VAL A 5 -27.52 6.09 -33.65
C VAL A 5 -28.33 4.79 -33.67
N HIS A 6 -28.67 4.33 -34.88
CA HIS A 6 -29.25 3.00 -35.08
C HIS A 6 -28.17 1.94 -34.85
N TYR A 7 -28.13 1.38 -33.65
CA TYR A 7 -27.28 0.25 -33.33
C TYR A 7 -27.92 -1.05 -33.84
N GLY A 8 -27.35 -1.62 -34.90
CA GLY A 8 -27.29 -3.06 -35.21
C GLY A 8 -28.61 -3.81 -35.43
N TYR A 9 -28.68 -4.57 -36.52
CA TYR A 9 -29.76 -5.51 -36.86
C TYR A 9 -30.10 -6.40 -35.64
N LYS A 10 -31.27 -6.20 -35.03
CA LYS A 10 -31.74 -7.00 -33.89
C LYS A 10 -32.25 -8.34 -34.43
N VAL A 11 -31.76 -9.46 -33.88
CA VAL A 11 -32.26 -10.83 -34.15
C VAL A 11 -33.74 -11.00 -33.74
N GLN A 12 -34.27 -10.00 -33.04
CA GLN A 12 -35.66 -9.83 -32.64
C GLN A 12 -36.68 -9.75 -33.80
N VAL A 13 -36.23 -9.51 -35.05
CA VAL A 13 -37.13 -9.40 -36.20
C VAL A 13 -37.74 -10.76 -36.59
N ASP A 14 -37.04 -11.86 -36.35
CA ASP A 14 -37.46 -13.18 -36.85
C ASP A 14 -38.18 -14.07 -35.81
N ASN A 15 -38.04 -13.83 -34.50
CA ASN A 15 -38.74 -14.61 -33.46
C ASN A 15 -38.89 -13.86 -32.12
N ALA A 16 -40.14 -13.55 -31.74
CA ALA A 16 -40.48 -12.82 -30.52
C ALA A 16 -40.07 -13.51 -29.20
N ASN A 17 -39.89 -14.84 -29.23
CA ASN A 17 -39.50 -15.64 -28.06
C ASN A 17 -38.04 -15.50 -27.63
N LEU A 18 -37.19 -14.83 -28.43
CA LEU A 18 -35.76 -14.64 -28.14
C LEU A 18 -35.46 -13.34 -27.37
N TRP A 19 -36.49 -12.54 -27.06
CA TRP A 19 -36.39 -11.27 -26.33
C TRP A 19 -35.65 -11.38 -24.98
N PRO A 20 -35.92 -12.41 -24.13
CA PRO A 20 -35.21 -12.53 -22.85
C PRO A 20 -33.74 -12.90 -23.02
N LEU A 21 -33.43 -13.72 -24.04
CA LEU A 21 -32.07 -14.20 -24.30
C LEU A 21 -31.18 -13.08 -24.83
N GLN A 22 -31.70 -12.24 -25.72
CA GLN A 22 -30.97 -11.09 -26.23
C GLN A 22 -30.62 -10.11 -25.10
N ASN A 23 -31.59 -9.77 -24.24
CA ASN A 23 -31.35 -8.87 -23.11
C ASN A 23 -30.34 -9.46 -22.11
N PHE A 24 -30.39 -10.77 -21.87
CA PHE A 24 -29.45 -11.45 -20.98
C PHE A 24 -28.01 -11.39 -21.51
N VAL A 25 -27.81 -11.64 -22.81
CA VAL A 25 -26.49 -11.57 -23.44
C VAL A 25 -25.96 -10.14 -23.42
N GLU A 26 -26.81 -9.15 -23.69
CA GLU A 26 -26.44 -7.73 -23.66
C GLU A 26 -26.02 -7.26 -22.26
N ILE A 27 -26.79 -7.60 -21.23
CA ILE A 27 -26.44 -7.27 -19.83
C ILE A 27 -25.17 -7.99 -19.39
N SER A 28 -25.04 -9.28 -19.73
CA SER A 28 -23.85 -10.07 -19.40
C SER A 28 -22.61 -9.47 -20.06
N LEU A 29 -22.71 -9.05 -21.32
CA LEU A 29 -21.63 -8.40 -22.05
C LEU A 29 -21.22 -7.08 -21.38
N LEU A 30 -22.18 -6.24 -20.98
CA LEU A 30 -21.89 -4.98 -20.29
C LEU A 30 -21.15 -5.20 -18.96
N ILE A 31 -21.58 -6.20 -18.18
CA ILE A 31 -20.92 -6.54 -16.90
C ILE A 31 -19.49 -7.03 -17.14
N VAL A 32 -19.28 -7.91 -18.13
CA VAL A 32 -17.94 -8.43 -18.46
C VAL A 32 -17.01 -7.31 -18.93
N VAL A 33 -17.50 -6.40 -19.77
CA VAL A 33 -16.72 -5.24 -20.24
C VAL A 33 -16.34 -4.32 -19.07
N ALA A 34 -17.28 -4.04 -18.16
CA ALA A 34 -17.00 -3.24 -16.97
C ALA A 34 -15.94 -3.90 -16.06
N MET A 35 -16.05 -5.22 -15.84
CA MET A 35 -15.06 -5.98 -15.05
C MET A 35 -13.68 -5.95 -15.70
N LEU A 36 -13.59 -6.11 -17.03
CA LEU A 36 -12.33 -6.00 -17.76
C LEU A 36 -11.72 -4.60 -17.69
N ALA A 37 -12.55 -3.55 -17.76
CA ALA A 37 -12.08 -2.18 -17.63
C ALA A 37 -11.48 -1.90 -16.23
N VAL A 38 -12.16 -2.33 -15.16
CA VAL A 38 -11.66 -2.23 -13.78
C VAL A 38 -10.37 -3.03 -13.61
N TYR A 39 -10.31 -4.25 -14.15
CA TYR A 39 -9.11 -5.09 -14.10
C TYR A 39 -7.93 -4.44 -14.84
N ALA A 40 -8.16 -3.91 -16.04
CA ALA A 40 -7.12 -3.20 -16.80
C ALA A 40 -6.64 -1.94 -16.07
N PHE A 41 -7.56 -1.17 -15.49
CA PHE A 41 -7.25 0.03 -14.72
C PHE A 41 -6.38 -0.30 -13.51
N THR A 42 -6.77 -1.28 -12.70
CA THR A 42 -5.98 -1.72 -11.54
C THR A 42 -4.62 -2.30 -11.93
N MET A 43 -4.51 -2.99 -13.08
CA MET A 43 -3.23 -3.45 -13.62
C MET A 43 -2.31 -2.30 -14.06
N VAL A 44 -2.86 -1.28 -14.71
CA VAL A 44 -2.11 -0.07 -15.08
C VAL A 44 -1.63 0.66 -13.83
N GLU A 45 -2.48 0.87 -12.84
CA GLU A 45 -2.08 1.50 -11.57
C GLU A 45 -0.98 0.71 -10.86
N ARG A 46 -1.09 -0.62 -10.80
CA ARG A 46 -0.04 -1.49 -10.24
C ARG A 46 1.28 -1.37 -11.00
N LYS A 47 1.24 -1.29 -12.33
CA LYS A 47 2.44 -1.13 -13.17
C LYS A 47 3.06 0.25 -13.00
N THR A 48 2.25 1.31 -12.93
CA THR A 48 2.72 2.68 -12.66
C THR A 48 3.34 2.79 -11.27
N ARG A 49 2.70 2.23 -10.23
CA ARG A 49 3.28 2.19 -8.87
C ARG A 49 4.63 1.45 -8.85
N ARG A 50 4.75 0.34 -9.60
CA ARG A 50 6.02 -0.40 -9.75
C ARG A 50 7.10 0.33 -10.55
N GLN A 51 6.73 1.11 -11.56
CA GLN A 51 7.69 1.90 -12.33
C GLN A 51 8.19 3.10 -11.54
N THR A 52 7.32 3.79 -10.79
CA THR A 52 7.73 4.88 -9.91
C THR A 52 8.66 4.38 -8.80
N THR A 53 8.43 3.19 -8.23
CA THR A 53 9.37 2.60 -7.26
C THR A 53 10.70 2.19 -7.89
N ALA A 54 10.72 1.74 -9.15
CA ALA A 54 11.95 1.42 -9.87
C ALA A 54 12.76 2.66 -10.30
N PHE A 55 12.12 3.80 -10.60
CA PHE A 55 12.81 5.06 -10.86
C PHE A 55 13.32 5.73 -9.57
N SER A 56 12.57 5.62 -8.46
CA SER A 56 13.01 6.12 -7.15
C SER A 56 14.17 5.33 -6.55
N SER A 57 14.38 4.06 -6.91
CA SER A 57 15.52 3.28 -6.43
C SER A 57 16.86 3.71 -7.06
N VAL A 58 16.84 4.25 -8.28
CA VAL A 58 18.03 4.80 -8.96
C VAL A 58 18.31 6.25 -8.51
N ALA A 59 17.28 7.02 -8.15
CA ALA A 59 17.44 8.38 -7.64
C ALA A 59 17.97 8.47 -6.20
N ASN A 60 17.92 7.38 -5.43
CA ASN A 60 18.41 7.34 -4.05
C ASN A 60 19.94 7.20 -3.91
N THR A 61 20.71 7.32 -5.00
CA THR A 61 22.19 7.24 -4.98
C THR A 61 22.89 8.56 -5.36
N LEU A 62 22.17 9.67 -5.54
CA LEU A 62 22.84 10.97 -5.69
C LEU A 62 22.78 11.79 -4.40
N GLU A 63 23.95 11.87 -3.77
CA GLU A 63 24.26 12.80 -2.69
C GLU A 63 23.82 14.24 -3.02
N THR A 64 23.25 14.89 -2.01
CA THR A 64 22.73 16.25 -2.02
C THR A 64 23.80 17.28 -2.41
N PRO A 65 23.66 18.03 -3.52
CA PRO A 65 24.49 19.20 -3.76
C PRO A 65 24.05 20.33 -2.81
N ARG A 66 24.86 20.60 -1.78
CA ARG A 66 24.77 21.84 -1.01
C ARG A 66 25.19 23.00 -1.92
N GLY A 67 24.21 23.79 -2.36
CA GLY A 67 24.45 25.03 -3.10
C GLY A 67 23.44 26.09 -2.66
N LEU A 68 23.94 27.11 -1.96
CA LEU A 68 23.27 28.38 -1.69
C LEU A 68 22.58 28.90 -2.95
N GLN A 69 21.30 29.25 -2.90
CA GLN A 69 20.78 30.38 -3.68
C GLN A 69 19.41 30.88 -3.20
N SER A 70 19.32 32.22 -3.24
CA SER A 70 18.34 33.14 -2.68
C SER A 70 16.88 32.81 -3.03
N PHE A 71 16.05 32.78 -1.98
CA PHE A 71 14.61 32.57 -2.04
C PHE A 71 13.87 33.76 -2.67
N SER A 72 12.99 33.47 -3.62
CA SER A 72 11.91 34.37 -4.04
C SER A 72 10.59 33.62 -3.91
N SER A 73 9.90 33.93 -2.81
CA SER A 73 8.44 33.96 -2.61
C SER A 73 7.56 33.14 -3.56
N ASP A 74 7.59 31.82 -3.46
CA ASP A 74 6.37 31.00 -3.37
C ASP A 74 6.75 29.56 -2.99
N VAL A 75 6.08 28.98 -2.00
CA VAL A 75 6.33 27.58 -1.59
C VAL A 75 5.66 26.67 -2.61
N HIS A 76 6.32 26.42 -3.73
CA HIS A 76 5.78 25.59 -4.81
C HIS A 76 6.16 24.11 -4.70
N THR A 77 7.19 23.77 -3.91
CA THR A 77 7.67 22.40 -3.80
C THR A 77 7.74 21.89 -2.37
N PHE A 78 7.56 20.57 -2.21
CA PHE A 78 7.73 19.86 -0.94
C PHE A 78 9.11 20.12 -0.29
N ARG A 79 10.14 20.34 -1.11
CA ARG A 79 11.48 20.70 -0.67
C ARG A 79 11.52 22.09 -0.03
N ASP A 80 10.83 23.06 -0.60
CA ASP A 80 10.75 24.42 -0.06
C ASP A 80 10.00 24.43 1.27
N LEU A 81 8.97 23.60 1.40
CA LEU A 81 8.24 23.40 2.66
C LEU A 81 9.15 22.79 3.74
N ILE A 82 9.92 21.75 3.42
CA ILE A 82 10.89 21.16 4.38
C ILE A 82 11.94 22.18 4.81
N ALA A 83 12.45 22.99 3.87
CA ALA A 83 13.48 23.99 4.13
C ALA A 83 12.95 25.16 4.97
N GLU A 84 11.77 25.69 4.64
CA GLU A 84 11.13 26.81 5.32
C GLU A 84 10.71 26.42 6.75
N TYR A 85 10.06 25.27 6.90
CA TYR A 85 9.58 24.77 8.19
C TYR A 85 10.66 24.03 9.01
N HIS A 86 11.91 24.01 8.53
CA HIS A 86 13.05 23.36 9.20
C HIS A 86 12.73 21.91 9.61
N VAL A 87 12.02 21.17 8.76
CA VAL A 87 11.63 19.79 9.05
C VAL A 87 12.89 18.93 9.06
N VAL A 88 13.24 18.41 10.24
CA VAL A 88 14.34 17.45 10.37
C VAL A 88 13.90 16.14 9.74
N VAL A 89 14.38 15.86 8.54
CA VAL A 89 14.19 14.55 7.91
C VAL A 89 15.11 13.56 8.61
N GLY A 90 14.54 12.81 9.55
CA GLY A 90 15.22 11.70 10.22
C GLY A 90 15.48 10.53 9.28
N GLN A 91 16.34 9.61 9.71
CA GLN A 91 16.57 8.36 8.98
C GLN A 91 15.42 7.38 9.23
N ARG A 92 15.07 6.59 8.20
CA ARG A 92 14.08 5.52 8.36
C ARG A 92 14.56 4.52 9.41
N ALA A 93 13.65 4.11 10.29
CA ALA A 93 13.93 3.10 11.30
C ALA A 93 14.27 1.76 10.63
N ASN A 94 15.32 1.11 11.13
CA ASN A 94 15.67 -0.25 10.72
C ASN A 94 14.82 -1.25 11.51
N MET A 95 13.73 -1.71 10.91
CA MET A 95 12.79 -2.64 11.58
C MET A 95 13.46 -3.94 12.01
N LEU A 96 14.46 -4.42 11.28
CA LEU A 96 15.19 -5.64 11.67
C LEU A 96 15.93 -5.44 12.99
N GLU A 97 16.72 -4.37 13.09
CA GLU A 97 17.49 -4.05 14.30
C GLU A 97 16.56 -3.77 15.49
N LEU A 98 15.45 -3.06 15.23
CA LEU A 98 14.48 -2.70 16.27
C LEU A 98 13.77 -3.94 16.81
N MET A 99 13.30 -4.85 15.95
CA MET A 99 12.66 -6.10 16.37
C MET A 99 13.66 -7.02 17.09
N GLN A 100 14.92 -7.09 16.63
CA GLN A 100 15.96 -7.89 17.29
C GLN A 100 16.29 -7.38 18.68
N LYS A 101 16.41 -6.06 18.84
CA LYS A 101 16.63 -5.43 20.13
C LYS A 101 15.45 -5.70 21.07
N MET A 102 14.22 -5.52 20.59
CA MET A 102 13.01 -5.77 21.37
C MET A 102 12.94 -7.22 21.84
N TYR A 103 13.21 -8.18 20.95
CA TYR A 103 13.25 -9.60 21.30
C TYR A 103 14.31 -9.91 22.36
N SER A 104 15.52 -9.36 22.20
CA SER A 104 16.62 -9.56 23.17
C SER A 104 16.29 -8.99 24.54
N ASP A 105 15.66 -7.81 24.58
CA ASP A 105 15.24 -7.16 25.81
C ASP A 105 14.10 -7.93 26.48
N HIS A 106 13.14 -8.47 25.69
CA HIS A 106 12.08 -9.35 26.21
C HIS A 106 12.64 -10.64 26.79
N GLN A 107 13.59 -11.29 26.13
CA GLN A 107 14.25 -12.49 26.67
C GLN A 107 14.92 -12.22 28.02
N ARG A 108 15.61 -11.08 28.17
CA ARG A 108 16.23 -10.66 29.44
C ARG A 108 15.17 -10.37 30.51
N PHE A 109 14.06 -9.77 30.12
CA PHE A 109 12.95 -9.48 31.02
C PHE A 109 12.32 -10.78 31.55
N VAL A 110 12.02 -11.74 30.68
CA VAL A 110 11.47 -13.05 31.06
C VAL A 110 12.44 -13.80 31.98
N ALA A 111 13.74 -13.77 31.68
CA ALA A 111 14.76 -14.41 32.52
C ALA A 111 14.83 -13.83 33.94
N THR A 112 14.52 -12.54 34.11
CA THR A 112 14.53 -11.86 35.41
C THR A 112 13.16 -11.87 36.12
N HIS A 113 12.08 -12.09 35.37
CA HIS A 113 10.69 -12.07 35.86
C HIS A 113 9.91 -13.30 35.40
N PRO A 114 10.25 -14.52 35.87
CA PRO A 114 9.63 -15.77 35.39
C PRO A 114 8.12 -15.85 35.63
N LYS A 115 7.60 -15.13 36.63
CA LYS A 115 6.16 -15.01 36.91
C LYS A 115 5.38 -14.25 35.83
N ALA A 116 6.04 -13.43 35.01
CA ALA A 116 5.40 -12.70 33.92
C ALA A 116 4.90 -13.63 32.81
N THR A 117 5.58 -14.77 32.63
CA THR A 117 5.22 -15.81 31.66
C THR A 117 4.20 -16.83 32.17
N GLU A 118 3.94 -16.89 33.48
CA GLU A 118 3.00 -17.86 34.08
C GLU A 118 1.54 -17.59 33.71
N LEU A 119 1.21 -16.36 33.29
CA LEU A 119 -0.14 -15.95 32.90
C LEU A 119 -0.50 -16.27 31.42
N GLY A 120 0.41 -16.94 30.70
CA GLY A 120 0.06 -17.61 29.45
C GLY A 120 0.50 -16.93 28.16
N ASN A 121 1.20 -15.79 28.18
CA ASN A 121 1.78 -15.25 26.95
C ASN A 121 3.29 -14.94 27.07
N SER A 122 4.10 -15.70 26.33
CA SER A 122 5.56 -15.54 26.23
C SER A 122 5.95 -14.73 24.99
N THR A 123 4.97 -14.34 24.17
CA THR A 123 5.18 -13.55 22.96
C THR A 123 5.17 -12.06 23.27
N VAL A 124 5.66 -11.27 22.32
CA VAL A 124 5.51 -9.82 22.35
C VAL A 124 4.37 -9.40 21.44
N GLY A 125 3.37 -8.71 22.00
CA GLY A 125 2.30 -8.10 21.23
C GLY A 125 2.80 -6.87 20.46
N LEU A 126 2.56 -6.83 19.16
CA LEU A 126 2.98 -5.75 18.28
C LEU A 126 1.77 -5.20 17.52
N PHE A 127 1.54 -3.90 17.65
CA PHE A 127 0.49 -3.19 16.92
C PHE A 127 1.14 -2.31 15.86
N ILE A 128 0.70 -2.42 14.61
CA ILE A 128 1.26 -1.68 13.49
C ILE A 128 0.17 -0.96 12.70
N SER A 129 0.34 0.35 12.57
CA SER A 129 -0.49 1.20 11.73
C SER A 129 0.38 2.10 10.88
N GLY A 130 0.09 2.16 9.58
CA GLY A 130 0.87 2.94 8.62
C GLY A 130 0.95 2.31 7.24
N PRO A 131 1.85 2.82 6.37
CA PRO A 131 1.97 2.39 4.98
C PRO A 131 2.30 0.90 4.84
N ASP A 132 1.88 0.29 3.73
CA ASP A 132 2.17 -1.11 3.38
C ASP A 132 3.66 -1.43 3.50
N GLU A 133 4.53 -0.49 3.11
CA GLU A 133 5.98 -0.68 3.15
C GLU A 133 6.50 -0.85 4.58
N LEU A 134 5.89 -0.17 5.56
CA LEU A 134 6.24 -0.32 6.98
C LEU A 134 5.75 -1.67 7.53
N LYS A 135 4.50 -2.05 7.20
CA LYS A 135 3.91 -3.34 7.57
C LYS A 135 4.77 -4.50 7.06
N GLN A 136 5.11 -4.47 5.77
CA GLN A 136 5.93 -5.48 5.13
C GLN A 136 7.36 -5.54 5.70
N ALA A 137 8.00 -4.38 5.98
CA ALA A 137 9.32 -4.35 6.58
C ALA A 137 9.33 -4.99 7.98
N THR A 138 8.23 -4.80 8.72
CA THR A 138 8.04 -5.36 10.07
C THR A 138 7.78 -6.86 10.02
N GLU A 139 6.90 -7.32 9.13
CA GLU A 139 6.62 -8.74 8.92
C GLU A 139 7.89 -9.51 8.51
N ASN A 140 8.70 -8.93 7.61
CA ASN A 140 9.98 -9.53 7.21
C ASN A 140 10.98 -9.59 8.38
N ALA A 141 11.07 -8.53 9.18
CA ALA A 141 11.92 -8.52 10.38
C ALA A 141 11.52 -9.60 11.39
N ILE A 142 10.22 -9.77 11.63
CA ILE A 142 9.67 -10.78 12.53
C ILE A 142 9.90 -12.18 11.99
N THR A 143 9.69 -12.39 10.69
CA THR A 143 9.95 -13.68 10.04
C THR A 143 11.39 -14.12 10.22
N ASN A 144 12.35 -13.20 10.15
CA ASN A 144 13.77 -13.50 10.37
C ASN A 144 14.10 -13.91 11.82
N ILE A 145 13.35 -13.43 12.81
CA ILE A 145 13.57 -13.75 14.23
C ILE A 145 12.80 -15.02 14.62
N GLY A 146 11.58 -15.16 14.12
CA GLY A 146 10.65 -16.24 14.41
C GLY A 146 9.27 -15.71 14.76
N VAL A 147 8.29 -15.99 13.90
CA VAL A 147 6.89 -15.54 14.06
C VAL A 147 6.24 -16.02 15.37
N SER A 148 6.68 -17.14 15.94
CA SER A 148 6.16 -17.67 17.20
C SER A 148 6.46 -16.82 18.43
N HIS A 149 7.32 -15.81 18.31
CA HIS A 149 7.68 -14.91 19.40
C HIS A 149 6.88 -13.61 19.41
N PHE A 150 6.02 -13.40 18.41
CA PHE A 150 5.34 -12.13 18.21
C PHE A 150 3.85 -12.36 17.88
N ASP A 151 2.99 -11.61 18.55
CA ASP A 151 1.57 -11.52 18.19
C ASP A 151 1.35 -10.18 17.48
N VAL A 152 1.23 -10.23 16.15
CA VAL A 152 1.14 -9.02 15.30
C VAL A 152 -0.31 -8.66 15.01
N PHE A 153 -0.66 -7.41 15.26
CA PHE A 153 -1.96 -6.82 14.99
C PHE A 153 -1.79 -5.63 14.04
N GLU A 154 -2.37 -5.76 12.85
CA GLU A 154 -2.46 -4.63 11.93
C GLU A 154 -3.68 -3.79 12.26
N GLU A 155 -3.47 -2.49 12.43
CA GLU A 155 -4.53 -1.54 12.78
C GLU A 155 -4.60 -0.41 11.76
N GLU A 156 -5.82 -0.03 11.41
CA GLU A 156 -6.12 1.16 10.60
C GLU A 156 -6.82 2.14 11.54
N PHE A 157 -6.13 3.20 11.95
CA PHE A 157 -6.73 4.25 12.76
C PHE A 157 -7.32 5.33 11.85
N GLU A 158 -8.62 5.58 11.96
CA GLU A 158 -9.24 6.79 11.42
C GLU A 158 -8.94 7.94 12.39
N LEU A 159 -8.25 8.98 11.91
CA LEU A 159 -7.89 10.18 12.68
C LEU A 159 -8.88 11.33 12.41
#